data_AF-A0A962UQ49-F1
#
_entry.id   AF-A0A962UQ49-F1
#
_cell.length_a   1.000
_cell.length_b   1.000
_cell.length_c   1.000
_cell.angle_alpha   90.00
_cell.angle_beta   90.00
_cell.angle_gamma   90.00
#
_symmetry.space_group_name_H-M   'P 1'
#
loop_
_entity.id
_entity.type
_entity.pdbx_description
1 polymer ?
#
loop_
_entity_poly.entity_id
_entity_poly.type
_entity_poly.pdbx_seq_one_letter_code
_entity_poly.pdbx_strand_id
1 'polypeptide(L)'
;MNNDINTNSGRKVGEWSGERAEELQAELARIRDHLRSENSTERLVAKEMPHREQLPEDLHNFKAYHIWGCDKGGNCLVGTHANRIEPLDKVRSFSLIDHH
;
A
#
# COMPACT_ATOMS: atom_id res chain seq x y z
N MET A 1 -9.96 1.60 13.50
CA MET A 1 -9.02 1.06 12.50
C MET A 1 -9.87 0.27 11.52
N ASN A 2 -9.90 0.68 10.25
CA ASN A 2 -10.63 -0.05 9.22
C ASN A 2 -9.62 -0.96 8.51
N ASN A 3 -10.00 -2.22 8.30
CA ASN A 3 -9.18 -3.21 7.61
C ASN A 3 -9.61 -3.34 6.14
N ASP A 4 -10.68 -2.67 5.72
CA ASP A 4 -11.26 -2.85 4.40
C ASP A 4 -10.38 -2.25 3.31
N ILE A 5 -10.10 -3.05 2.28
CA ILE A 5 -9.50 -2.60 1.04
C ILE A 5 -10.63 -2.26 0.08
N ASN A 6 -10.75 -0.98 -0.22
CA ASN A 6 -11.73 -0.46 -1.16
C ASN A 6 -11.07 -0.08 -2.49
N THR A 7 -11.83 -0.18 -3.57
CA THR A 7 -11.49 0.42 -4.86
C THR A 7 -11.76 1.92 -4.84
N ASN A 8 -11.30 2.61 -5.89
CA ASN A 8 -11.62 4.02 -6.14
C ASN A 8 -13.12 4.33 -6.28
N SER A 9 -13.95 3.31 -6.50
CA SER A 9 -15.42 3.42 -6.52
C SER A 9 -16.05 3.25 -5.13
N GLY A 10 -15.26 2.94 -4.10
CA GLY A 10 -15.73 2.67 -2.73
C GLY A 10 -16.22 1.24 -2.51
N ARG A 11 -16.04 0.33 -3.47
CA ARG A 11 -16.41 -1.09 -3.34
C ARG A 11 -15.36 -1.83 -2.51
N LYS A 12 -15.80 -2.49 -1.43
CA LYS A 12 -14.94 -3.42 -0.67
C LYS A 12 -14.59 -4.62 -1.54
N VAL A 13 -13.29 -4.85 -1.72
CA VAL A 13 -12.74 -5.93 -2.56
C VAL A 13 -11.80 -6.88 -1.79
N GLY A 14 -11.36 -6.47 -0.61
CA GLY A 14 -10.57 -7.31 0.29
C GLY A 14 -10.43 -6.68 1.66
N GLU A 15 -9.51 -7.25 2.44
CA GLU A 15 -9.19 -6.76 3.77
C GLU A 15 -7.74 -7.04 4.14
N TRP A 16 -7.15 -6.15 4.94
CA TRP A 16 -5.81 -6.30 5.48
C TRP A 16 -5.75 -5.73 6.89
N SER A 17 -5.11 -6.46 7.80
CA SER A 17 -5.06 -6.19 9.24
C SER A 17 -3.91 -5.26 9.66
N GLY A 18 -3.00 -4.90 8.76
CA GLY A 18 -1.79 -4.14 9.09
C GLY A 18 -0.69 -4.97 9.75
N GLU A 19 -0.84 -6.29 9.87
CA GLU A 19 0.13 -7.16 10.55
C GLU A 19 1.37 -7.46 9.70
N ARG A 20 1.18 -7.74 8.41
CA ARG A 20 2.26 -8.16 7.49
C ARG A 20 2.10 -7.55 6.10
N ALA A 21 3.17 -6.95 5.57
CA ALA A 21 3.16 -6.35 4.23
C ALA A 21 3.05 -7.41 3.12
N GLU A 22 3.53 -8.64 3.36
CA GLU A 22 3.38 -9.74 2.39
C GLU A 22 1.91 -10.14 2.18
N GLU A 23 1.11 -10.10 3.24
CA GLU A 23 -0.33 -10.37 3.15
C GLU A 23 -1.03 -9.32 2.30
N LEU A 24 -0.70 -8.04 2.52
CA LEU A 24 -1.20 -6.95 1.68
C LEU A 24 -0.78 -7.15 0.22
N GLN A 25 0.47 -7.53 -0.05
CA GLN A 25 0.94 -7.79 -1.40
C GLN A 25 0.14 -8.90 -2.10
N ALA A 26 -0.02 -10.04 -1.43
CA ALA A 26 -0.77 -11.17 -1.96
C ALA A 26 -2.24 -10.79 -2.22
N GLU A 27 -2.83 -10.03 -1.29
CA GLU A 27 -4.23 -9.60 -1.39
C GLU A 27 -4.44 -8.60 -2.52
N LEU A 28 -3.56 -7.61 -2.67
CA LEU A 28 -3.62 -6.67 -3.80
C LEU A 28 -3.41 -7.38 -5.14
N ALA A 29 -2.53 -8.38 -5.23
CA ALA A 29 -2.36 -9.18 -6.43
C ALA A 29 -3.65 -9.94 -6.78
N ARG A 30 -4.23 -10.65 -5.79
CA ARG A 30 -5.50 -11.37 -5.91
C ARG A 30 -6.63 -10.47 -6.40
N ILE A 31 -6.78 -9.29 -5.80
CA ILE A 31 -7.82 -8.32 -6.18
C ILE A 31 -7.61 -7.82 -7.61
N ARG A 32 -6.37 -7.53 -8.02
CA ARG A 32 -6.09 -7.05 -9.39
C ARG A 32 -6.42 -8.09 -10.44
N ASP A 33 -6.11 -9.35 -10.17
CA ASP A 33 -6.47 -10.46 -11.05
C ASP A 33 -7.98 -10.67 -11.10
N HIS A 34 -8.66 -10.53 -9.95
CA HIS A 34 -10.12 -10.57 -9.89
C HIS A 34 -10.76 -9.43 -10.72
N LEU A 35 -10.36 -8.18 -10.51
CA LEU A 35 -10.85 -7.03 -11.29
C LEU A 35 -10.59 -7.18 -12.78
N ARG A 36 -9.42 -7.73 -13.15
CA ARG A 36 -9.09 -8.06 -14.54
C ARG A 36 -10.04 -9.11 -15.11
N SER A 37 -10.33 -10.17 -14.36
CA SER A 37 -11.27 -11.21 -14.79
C SER A 37 -12.71 -10.69 -14.94
N GLU A 38 -13.11 -9.71 -14.13
CA GLU A 38 -14.41 -9.04 -14.22
C GLU A 38 -14.48 -8.01 -15.35
N ASN A 39 -13.37 -7.73 -16.06
CA ASN A 39 -13.22 -6.57 -16.96
C ASN A 39 -13.62 -5.25 -16.28
N SER A 40 -13.40 -5.15 -14.96
CA SER A 40 -13.73 -3.96 -14.18
C SER A 40 -12.78 -2.80 -14.53
N THR A 41 -13.31 -1.59 -14.58
CA THR A 41 -12.54 -0.35 -14.73
C THR A 41 -12.05 0.20 -13.40
N GLU A 42 -12.47 -0.43 -12.28
CA GLU A 42 -12.10 -0.07 -10.93
C GLU A 42 -10.60 -0.27 -10.68
N ARG A 43 -10.03 0.56 -9.82
CA ARG A 43 -8.60 0.54 -9.47
C ARG A 43 -8.42 0.67 -7.98
N LEU A 44 -7.36 0.05 -7.48
CA LEU A 44 -6.91 0.21 -6.11
C LEU A 44 -6.10 1.50 -5.99
N VAL A 45 -6.34 2.25 -4.90
CA VAL A 45 -5.69 3.54 -4.65
C VAL A 45 -4.82 3.41 -3.40
N ALA A 46 -3.50 3.48 -3.55
CA ALA A 46 -2.56 3.35 -2.44
C ALA A 46 -2.86 4.30 -1.26
N LYS A 47 -3.36 5.51 -1.55
CA LYS A 47 -3.74 6.50 -0.53
C LYS A 47 -5.02 6.19 0.25
N GLU A 48 -5.83 5.24 -0.23
CA GLU A 48 -7.08 4.80 0.40
C GLU A 48 -6.94 3.44 1.09
N MET A 49 -5.72 2.90 1.14
CA MET A 49 -5.45 1.63 1.81
C MET A 49 -5.70 1.73 3.33
N PRO A 50 -6.11 0.63 3.96
CA PRO A 50 -6.31 0.58 5.41
C PRO A 50 -4.97 0.77 6.15
N HIS A 51 -5.06 1.12 7.43
CA HIS A 51 -3.89 1.30 8.32
C HIS A 51 -2.87 2.36 7.89
N ARG A 52 -3.31 3.40 7.16
CA ARG A 52 -2.46 4.53 6.77
C ARG A 52 -1.85 5.27 7.95
N GLU A 53 -2.45 5.18 9.13
CA GLU A 53 -1.91 5.70 10.39
C GLU A 53 -0.63 5.00 10.87
N GLN A 54 -0.34 3.78 10.38
CA GLN A 54 0.92 3.09 10.65
C GLN A 54 2.08 3.65 9.82
N LEU A 55 1.77 4.37 8.73
CA LEU A 55 2.77 5.05 7.94
C LEU A 55 3.27 6.27 8.74
N PRO A 56 4.59 6.45 8.88
CA PRO A 56 5.12 7.64 9.53
C PRO A 56 4.79 8.91 8.74
N GLU A 57 4.52 10.02 9.44
CA GLU A 57 4.14 11.30 8.83
C GLU A 57 5.14 11.81 7.77
N ASP A 58 6.44 11.54 7.96
CA ASP A 58 7.48 11.85 6.99
C ASP A 58 7.24 11.17 5.63
N LEU A 59 6.65 9.98 5.64
CA LEU A 59 6.33 9.23 4.43
C LEU A 59 4.95 9.55 3.85
N HIS A 60 4.09 10.29 4.56
CA HIS A 60 2.80 10.73 4.00
C HIS A 60 2.97 11.67 2.80
N ASN A 61 4.04 12.47 2.80
CA ASN A 61 4.38 13.40 1.72
C ASN A 61 5.45 12.85 0.77
N PHE A 62 5.78 11.57 0.87
CA PHE A 62 6.79 10.94 0.06
C PHE A 62 6.38 10.89 -1.42
N LYS A 63 7.23 11.44 -2.30
CA LYS A 63 6.91 11.60 -3.73
C LYS A 63 7.66 10.63 -4.64
N ALA A 64 8.70 9.94 -4.17
CA ALA A 64 9.55 9.14 -5.05
C ALA A 64 8.82 7.89 -5.58
N TYR A 65 7.93 7.28 -4.80
CA TYR A 65 7.10 6.16 -5.25
C TYR A 65 5.84 5.98 -4.39
N HIS A 66 4.88 5.22 -4.92
CA HIS A 66 3.66 4.84 -4.20
C HIS A 66 3.98 3.91 -3.02
N ILE A 67 3.49 4.27 -1.83
CA ILE A 67 3.48 3.42 -0.65
C ILE A 67 2.04 2.96 -0.44
N TRP A 68 1.84 1.65 -0.45
CA TRP A 68 0.53 1.03 -0.29
C TRP A 68 0.16 0.85 1.18
N GLY A 69 1.13 0.50 2.02
CA GLY A 69 0.94 0.33 3.45
C GLY A 69 2.23 -0.12 4.11
N CYS A 70 2.37 0.15 5.40
CA CYS A 70 3.45 -0.40 6.21
C CYS A 70 2.85 -1.29 7.29
N ASP A 71 3.50 -2.41 7.54
CA ASP A 71 3.12 -3.30 8.61
C ASP A 71 3.72 -2.87 9.95
N LYS A 72 3.24 -3.48 11.03
CA LYS A 72 3.75 -3.27 12.39
C LYS A 72 5.21 -3.70 12.56
N GLY A 73 5.71 -4.56 11.70
CA GLY A 73 7.12 -4.98 11.67
C GLY A 73 8.05 -3.93 11.06
N GLY A 74 7.52 -2.83 10.55
CA GLY A 74 8.29 -1.80 9.89
C GLY A 74 8.67 -2.15 8.45
N ASN A 75 7.94 -3.05 7.78
CA ASN A 75 8.09 -3.28 6.35
C ASN A 75 6.97 -2.58 5.59
N CYS A 76 7.34 -1.89 4.52
CA CYS A 76 6.42 -1.12 3.70
C CYS A 76 6.31 -1.73 2.31
N LEU A 77 5.07 -1.92 1.86
CA LEU A 77 4.76 -2.34 0.51
C LEU A 77 4.80 -1.12 -0.41
N VAL A 78 5.71 -1.14 -1.37
CA VAL A 78 6.05 0.00 -2.23
C VAL A 78 6.03 -0.35 -3.71
N GLY A 79 6.04 0.69 -4.53
CA GLY A 79 6.09 0.61 -5.99
C GLY A 79 4.70 0.71 -6.63
N THR A 80 4.65 1.15 -7.88
CA THR A 80 3.39 1.40 -8.61
C THR A 80 2.46 0.18 -8.67
N HIS A 81 3.01 -1.02 -8.54
CA HIS A 81 2.28 -2.27 -8.64
C HIS A 81 2.21 -3.05 -7.32
N ALA A 82 2.58 -2.47 -6.18
CA ALA A 82 2.67 -3.17 -4.90
C ALA A 82 3.55 -4.45 -5.02
N ASN A 83 4.66 -4.34 -5.74
CA ASN A 83 5.49 -5.48 -6.13
C ASN A 83 6.78 -5.59 -5.33
N ARG A 84 7.08 -4.64 -4.44
CA ARG A 84 8.29 -4.63 -3.63
C ARG A 84 7.96 -4.35 -2.18
N ILE A 85 8.57 -5.09 -1.27
CA ILE A 85 8.52 -4.83 0.16
C ILE A 85 9.88 -4.33 0.57
N GLU A 86 9.91 -3.16 1.21
CA GLU A 86 11.14 -2.52 1.65
C GLU A 86 11.00 -2.14 3.13
N PRO A 87 12.04 -2.31 3.95
CA PRO A 87 12.00 -1.89 5.34
C PRO A 87 11.88 -0.36 5.42
N LEU A 88 11.16 0.10 6.43
CA LEU A 88 10.81 1.49 6.67
C LEU A 88 12.05 2.39 6.70
N ASP A 89 13.13 1.94 7.35
CA ASP A 89 14.39 2.69 7.43
C ASP A 89 15.00 2.95 6.05
N LYS A 90 14.88 1.97 5.14
CA LYS A 90 15.37 2.10 3.77
C LYS A 90 14.46 3.02 2.96
N VAL A 91 13.14 2.93 3.12
CA VAL A 91 12.18 3.86 2.51
C VAL A 91 12.45 5.30 2.94
N ARG A 92 12.66 5.51 4.24
CA ARG A 92 13.04 6.81 4.83
C ARG A 92 14.36 7.33 4.29
N SER A 93 15.34 6.46 4.09
CA SER A 93 16.62 6.84 3.49
C SER A 93 16.44 7.45 2.10
N PHE A 94 15.52 6.92 1.28
CA PHE A 94 15.18 7.53 -0.01
C PHE A 94 14.47 8.89 0.12
N SER A 95 13.71 9.10 1.21
CA SER A 95 13.03 10.38 1.46
C SER A 95 13.99 11.50 1.83
N LEU A 96 15.10 11.16 2.47
CA LEU A 96 16.10 12.12 2.94
C LEU A 96 17.09 12.53 1.84
N ILE A 97 17.18 11.79 0.74
CA ILE A 97 18.13 12.08 -0.35
C ILE A 97 17.69 13.27 -1.23
N ASP A 98 16.42 13.70 -1.18
CA ASP A 98 15.90 14.82 -1.99
C ASP A 98 16.05 16.21 -1.32
N HIS A 99 16.96 16.36 -0.34
CA HIS A 99 17.24 17.61 0.37
C HIS A 99 18.74 17.98 0.37
N HIS A 100 19.41 17.91 -0.78
CA HIS A 100 20.77 18.43 -0.91
C HIS A 100 20.99 19.26 -2.18
#